data_AF-A0A2N2DU40-F1
#
_entry.id   AF-A0A2N2DU40-F1
#
_cell.length_a   1.000
_cell.length_b   1.000
_cell.length_c   1.000
_cell.angle_alpha   90.00
_cell.angle_beta   90.00
_cell.angle_gamma   90.00
#
_symmetry.space_group_name_H-M   'P 1'
#
loop_
_entity.id
_entity.type
_entity.pdbx_description
1 polymer ?
#
loop_
_entity_poly.entity_id
_entity_poly.type
_entity_poly.pdbx_seq_one_letter_code
_entity_poly.pdbx_strand_id
1 'polypeptide(L)'
;MGFGLRFSKDFIFNSGGRPVIYDKPDDAKHYLQISEYWRIVNLDFSNENNYIDWMHEREWRVPGNLKFDLSEVDVLIHSGKAYKKFIDRCRANKSKDILKEIKSLITLPPILF
;
A
#
# COMPACT_ATOMS: atom_id res chain seq x y z
N MET A 1 -15.05 6.59 -5.67
CA MET A 1 -14.00 7.64 -5.58
C MET A 1 -12.82 7.02 -4.86
N GLY A 2 -11.73 6.71 -5.57
CA GLY A 2 -10.53 6.16 -4.96
C GLY A 2 -9.63 7.26 -4.40
N PHE A 3 -9.03 7.01 -3.24
CA PHE A 3 -7.89 7.74 -2.71
C PHE A 3 -6.83 6.70 -2.37
N GLY A 4 -5.56 7.06 -2.52
CA GLY A 4 -4.45 6.18 -2.17
C GLY A 4 -3.36 6.94 -1.43
N LEU A 5 -2.58 6.22 -0.66
CA LEU A 5 -1.32 6.68 -0.11
C LEU A 5 -0.21 5.87 -0.78
N ARG A 6 0.84 6.55 -1.23
CA ARG A 6 2.03 5.92 -1.79
C ARG A 6 3.22 6.24 -0.91
N PHE A 7 4.05 5.23 -0.73
CA PHE A 7 5.31 5.29 0.00
C PHE A 7 6.45 4.85 -0.91
N SER A 8 7.68 5.30 -0.62
CA SER A 8 8.87 4.76 -1.30
C SER A 8 9.15 3.34 -0.82
N LYS A 9 9.73 2.50 -1.69
CA LYS A 9 10.15 1.15 -1.29
C LYS A 9 11.21 1.20 -0.19
N ASP A 10 12.12 2.17 -0.26
CA ASP A 10 13.18 2.34 0.75
C ASP A 10 12.57 2.63 2.14
N PHE A 11 11.57 3.51 2.22
CA PHE A 11 10.86 3.80 3.47
C PHE A 11 10.17 2.55 4.04
N ILE A 12 9.44 1.82 3.19
CA ILE A 12 8.75 0.59 3.60
C ILE A 12 9.75 -0.48 4.05
N PHE A 13 10.85 -0.65 3.32
CA PHE A 13 11.90 -1.62 3.66
C PHE A 13 12.55 -1.31 5.02
N ASN A 14 12.88 -0.03 5.24
CA ASN A 14 13.45 0.45 6.51
C ASN A 14 12.46 0.38 7.67
N SER A 15 11.15 0.40 7.38
CA SER A 15 10.08 0.19 8.36
C SER A 15 9.82 -1.29 8.68
N GLY A 16 10.67 -2.21 8.20
CA GLY A 16 10.50 -3.66 8.39
C GLY A 16 9.60 -4.33 7.36
N GLY A 17 9.14 -3.60 6.35
CA GLY A 17 8.32 -4.14 5.28
C GLY A 17 9.10 -4.99 4.30
N ARG A 18 8.46 -6.02 3.76
CA ARG A 18 9.05 -6.97 2.82
C ARG A 18 8.06 -7.35 1.72
N PRO A 19 8.53 -7.79 0.55
CA PRO A 19 7.66 -8.44 -0.43
C PRO A 19 7.05 -9.69 0.18
N VAL A 20 5.80 -9.99 -0.22
CA VAL A 20 5.13 -11.23 0.18
C VAL A 20 5.76 -12.45 -0.47
N ILE A 21 5.52 -13.61 0.14
CA ILE A 21 5.88 -14.93 -0.40
C ILE A 21 4.59 -15.58 -0.88
N TYR A 22 4.54 -15.88 -2.16
CA TYR A 22 3.44 -16.59 -2.80
C TYR A 22 3.72 -18.09 -2.77
N ASP A 23 3.01 -18.81 -1.92
CA ASP A 23 3.13 -20.26 -1.80
C ASP A 23 1.91 -20.81 -1.04
N LYS A 24 1.74 -22.14 -1.05
CA LYS A 24 0.77 -22.80 -0.18
C LYS A 24 1.14 -22.55 1.28
N PRO A 25 0.22 -22.08 2.13
CA PRO A 25 0.55 -21.73 3.51
C PRO A 25 1.20 -22.86 4.29
N ASP A 26 0.82 -24.11 4.07
CA ASP A 26 1.41 -25.23 4.77
C ASP A 26 2.84 -25.50 4.29
N ASP A 27 3.09 -25.48 2.98
CA ASP A 27 4.44 -25.63 2.41
C ASP A 27 5.37 -24.50 2.87
N ALA A 28 4.90 -23.25 2.79
CA ALA A 28 5.62 -22.06 3.24
C ALA A 28 6.09 -22.15 4.70
N LYS A 29 5.23 -22.65 5.59
CA LYS A 29 5.52 -22.76 7.02
C LYS A 29 6.58 -23.82 7.36
N HIS A 30 6.88 -24.75 6.45
CA HIS A 30 7.95 -25.73 6.65
C HIS A 30 9.35 -25.11 6.53
N TYR A 31 9.51 -24.06 5.71
CA TYR A 31 10.82 -23.44 5.47
C TYR A 31 10.92 -21.99 5.98
N LEU A 32 9.82 -21.37 6.38
CA LEU A 32 9.83 -20.04 6.99
C LEU A 32 9.81 -20.10 8.52
N GLN A 33 10.46 -19.12 9.14
CA GLN A 33 10.32 -18.89 10.57
C GLN A 33 8.94 -18.30 10.88
N ILE A 34 8.38 -18.61 12.06
CA ILE A 34 7.06 -18.11 12.49
C ILE A 34 6.97 -16.58 12.43
N SER A 35 8.07 -15.88 12.71
CA SER A 35 8.18 -14.42 12.62
C SER A 35 7.94 -13.86 11.20
N GLU A 36 7.93 -14.70 10.18
CA GLU A 36 7.78 -14.34 8.77
C GLU A 36 6.39 -14.73 8.21
N TYR A 37 5.53 -15.39 8.98
CA TYR A 37 4.25 -15.90 8.44
C TYR A 37 3.31 -14.79 7.96
N TRP A 38 3.45 -13.57 8.50
CA TRP A 38 2.64 -12.41 8.10
C TRP A 38 2.78 -12.03 6.63
N ARG A 39 3.85 -12.46 5.96
CA ARG A 39 4.08 -12.21 4.54
C ARG A 39 3.73 -13.37 3.62
N ILE A 40 3.13 -14.44 4.12
CA ILE A 40 2.62 -15.54 3.27
C ILE A 40 1.31 -15.09 2.61
N VAL A 41 1.22 -15.32 1.30
CA VAL A 41 0.01 -15.17 0.48
C VAL A 41 -0.26 -16.49 -0.19
N ASN A 42 -1.49 -17.00 -0.05
CA ASN A 42 -1.86 -18.31 -0.59
C ASN A 42 -1.74 -18.30 -2.12
N LEU A 43 -0.96 -19.23 -2.66
CA LEU A 43 -0.85 -19.54 -4.07
C LEU A 43 -1.15 -21.03 -4.25
N ASP A 44 -2.24 -21.37 -4.95
CA ASP A 44 -2.64 -22.77 -5.12
C ASP A 44 -3.24 -23.03 -6.51
N PHE A 45 -2.50 -23.74 -7.34
CA PHE A 45 -2.92 -24.16 -8.68
C PHE A 45 -3.50 -25.58 -8.72
N SER A 46 -3.68 -26.25 -7.59
CA SER A 46 -4.14 -27.65 -7.56
C SER A 46 -5.59 -27.86 -7.96
N ASN A 47 -6.43 -26.82 -7.89
CA ASN A 47 -7.82 -26.87 -8.33
C ASN A 47 -8.01 -26.05 -9.61
N GLU A 48 -8.06 -26.71 -10.76
CA GLU A 48 -8.19 -26.03 -12.06
C GLU A 48 -9.46 -25.18 -12.19
N ASN A 49 -10.54 -25.55 -11.50
CA ASN A 49 -11.80 -24.80 -11.52
C ASN A 49 -11.81 -23.60 -10.56
N ASN A 50 -10.84 -23.53 -9.64
CA ASN A 50 -10.78 -22.50 -8.60
C ASN A 50 -9.34 -22.32 -8.08
N TYR A 51 -8.40 -22.02 -8.99
CA TYR A 51 -7.03 -21.77 -8.61
C TYR A 51 -6.91 -20.40 -7.94
N ILE A 52 -5.96 -20.28 -7.01
CA ILE A 52 -5.71 -19.06 -6.24
C ILE A 52 -4.39 -18.47 -6.73
N ASP A 53 -4.45 -17.30 -7.36
CA ASP A 53 -3.27 -16.55 -7.84
C ASP A 53 -3.38 -15.05 -7.51
N TRP A 54 -2.43 -14.59 -6.70
CA TRP A 54 -2.28 -13.19 -6.28
C TRP A 54 -0.95 -12.57 -6.73
N MET A 55 -0.18 -13.25 -7.58
CA MET A 55 1.16 -12.80 -7.98
C MET A 55 1.13 -11.47 -8.75
N HIS A 56 0.02 -11.16 -9.41
CA HIS A 56 -0.19 -9.92 -10.14
C HIS A 56 -0.24 -8.67 -9.23
N GLU A 57 -0.64 -8.83 -7.96
CA GLU A 57 -0.70 -7.73 -6.99
C GLU A 57 0.70 -7.22 -6.58
N ARG A 58 1.74 -8.06 -6.73
CA ARG A 58 3.13 -7.74 -6.37
C ARG A 58 3.23 -7.10 -4.97
N GLU A 59 2.53 -7.71 -4.02
CA GLU A 59 2.21 -7.12 -2.71
C GLU A 59 3.46 -6.95 -1.82
N TRP A 60 3.47 -5.87 -1.06
CA TRP A 60 4.41 -5.65 0.04
C TRP A 60 3.62 -5.51 1.34
N ARG A 61 4.12 -6.09 2.42
CA ARG A 61 3.51 -6.00 3.76
C ARG A 61 4.49 -5.39 4.75
N VAL A 62 3.95 -4.80 5.81
CA VAL A 62 4.66 -4.38 7.02
C VAL A 62 3.96 -5.08 8.19
N PRO A 63 4.68 -5.71 9.12
CA PRO A 63 4.04 -6.34 10.27
C PRO A 63 3.41 -5.28 11.18
N GLY A 64 2.12 -5.44 11.49
CA GLY A 64 1.39 -4.50 12.36
C GLY A 64 1.02 -3.18 11.67
N ASN A 65 1.18 -2.07 12.38
CA ASN A 65 0.80 -0.74 11.90
C ASN A 65 2.01 0.00 11.32
N LEU A 66 1.87 0.55 10.11
CA LEU A 66 2.85 1.46 9.54
C LEU A 66 2.73 2.83 10.23
N LYS A 67 3.77 3.22 10.97
CA LYS A 67 3.93 4.58 11.48
C LYS A 67 4.71 5.40 10.46
N PHE A 68 4.22 6.58 10.12
CA PHE A 68 4.85 7.46 9.15
C PHE A 68 4.56 8.92 9.47
N ASP A 69 5.49 9.79 9.10
CA ASP A 69 5.28 11.23 9.05
C ASP A 69 4.69 11.62 7.70
N LEU A 70 3.99 12.76 7.65
CA LEU A 70 3.38 13.22 6.41
C LEU A 70 4.42 13.44 5.29
N SER A 71 5.66 13.79 5.66
CA SER A 71 6.76 13.98 4.72
C SER A 71 7.18 12.72 3.96
N GLU A 72 6.70 11.54 4.38
CA GLU A 72 7.01 10.25 3.74
C GLU A 72 5.92 9.80 2.75
N VAL A 73 4.77 10.46 2.72
CA VAL A 73 3.60 10.00 1.98
C VAL A 73 3.24 10.88 0.77
N ASP A 74 3.06 10.23 -0.37
CA ASP A 74 2.42 10.81 -1.54
C ASP A 74 0.92 10.52 -1.51
N VAL A 75 0.09 11.54 -1.64
CA VAL A 75 -1.37 11.38 -1.69
C VAL A 75 -1.84 11.21 -3.13
N LEU A 76 -2.53 10.12 -3.43
CA LEU A 76 -3.06 9.79 -4.76
C LEU A 76 -4.54 10.17 -4.88
N ILE A 77 -4.88 10.96 -5.90
CA ILE A 77 -6.24 11.42 -6.17
C ILE A 77 -6.67 11.07 -7.60
N HIS A 78 -7.84 10.43 -7.72
CA HIS A 78 -8.33 9.85 -8.98
C HIS A 78 -9.26 10.76 -9.79
N SER A 79 -9.61 11.97 -9.33
CA SER A 79 -10.45 12.89 -10.12
C SER A 79 -10.28 14.36 -9.70
N GLY A 80 -10.54 15.29 -10.63
CA GLY A 80 -10.52 16.73 -10.32
C GLY A 80 -11.55 17.14 -9.27
N LYS A 81 -12.72 16.47 -9.22
CA LYS A 81 -13.73 16.69 -8.16
C LYS A 81 -13.20 16.24 -6.79
N ALA A 82 -12.54 15.09 -6.74
CA ALA A 82 -11.94 14.58 -5.50
C ALA A 82 -10.79 15.48 -5.02
N TYR A 83 -9.99 16.02 -5.95
CA TYR A 83 -8.93 16.98 -5.66
C TYR A 83 -9.48 18.22 -4.94
N LYS A 84 -10.50 18.89 -5.51
CA LYS A 84 -11.11 20.08 -4.89
C LYS A 84 -11.59 19.78 -3.47
N LYS A 85 -12.33 18.68 -3.30
CA LYS A 85 -12.83 18.23 -2.00
C LYS A 85 -11.72 17.93 -0.99
N PHE A 86 -10.60 17.36 -1.44
CA PHE A 86 -9.43 17.10 -0.58
C PHE A 86 -8.80 18.41 -0.10
N ILE A 87 -8.56 19.36 -1.01
CA ILE A 87 -8.01 20.68 -0.67
C ILE A 87 -8.91 21.41 0.33
N ASP A 88 -10.22 21.43 0.10
CA ASP A 88 -11.17 22.09 1.00
C ASP A 88 -11.13 21.48 2.41
N ARG A 89 -11.03 20.15 2.50
CA ARG A 89 -10.91 19.44 3.79
C ARG A 89 -9.59 19.74 4.50
N CYS A 90 -8.47 19.79 3.77
CA CYS A 90 -7.19 20.15 4.35
C CYS A 90 -7.20 21.59 4.89
N ARG A 91 -7.78 22.53 4.14
CA ARG A 91 -7.89 23.95 4.57
C ARG A 91 -8.85 24.14 5.75
N ALA A 92 -9.90 23.33 5.83
CA ALA A 92 -10.81 23.33 6.98
C ALA A 92 -10.15 22.80 8.26
N ASN A 93 -9.08 22.01 8.13
CA ASN A 93 -8.33 21.50 9.27
C ASN A 93 -7.35 22.57 9.80
N LYS A 94 -7.71 23.23 10.91
CA LYS A 94 -6.89 24.29 11.52
C LYS A 94 -5.74 23.75 12.39
N SER A 95 -5.75 22.47 12.75
CA SER A 95 -4.72 21.93 13.66
C SER A 95 -3.41 21.58 12.95
N LYS A 96 -3.44 21.40 11.63
CA LYS A 96 -2.30 20.90 10.87
C LYS A 96 -2.34 21.33 9.41
N ASP A 97 -1.23 21.85 8.89
CA ASP A 97 -1.10 22.21 7.47
C ASP A 97 -0.67 20.98 6.65
N ILE A 98 -1.63 20.08 6.44
CA ILE A 98 -1.41 18.81 5.72
C ILE A 98 -0.83 19.06 4.33
N LEU A 99 -1.26 20.13 3.63
CA LEU A 99 -0.82 20.41 2.26
C LEU A 99 0.66 20.78 2.18
N LYS A 100 1.20 21.39 3.24
CA LYS A 100 2.62 21.75 3.34
C LYS A 100 3.49 20.60 3.85
N GLU A 101 2.91 19.69 4.63
CA GLU A 101 3.67 18.61 5.28
C GLU A 101 3.73 17.31 4.47
N ILE A 102 2.75 17.03 3.61
CA ILE A 102 2.80 15.84 2.76
C ILE A 102 3.95 15.93 1.75
N LYS A 103 4.53 14.78 1.39
CA LYS A 103 5.60 14.71 0.40
C LYS A 103 5.17 15.24 -0.96
N SER A 104 4.03 14.76 -1.45
CA SER A 104 3.46 15.20 -2.71
C SER A 104 1.96 14.87 -2.82
N LEU A 105 1.32 15.51 -3.79
CA LEU A 105 -0.07 15.28 -4.17
C LEU A 105 -0.11 14.92 -5.66
N ILE A 106 -0.46 13.68 -5.98
CA ILE A 106 -0.47 13.14 -7.33
C ILE A 106 -1.93 13.00 -7.81
N THR A 107 -2.26 13.69 -8.90
CA THR A 107 -3.53 13.51 -9.59
C THR A 107 -3.35 12.53 -10.75
N LEU A 108 -4.12 11.46 -10.76
CA LEU A 108 -4.00 10.39 -11.77
C LEU A 108 -4.64 10.70 -13.14
N PRO A 109 -5.75 11.48 -13.27
CA PRO A 109 -6.36 11.74 -14.57
C PRO A 109 -5.41 12.32 -15.63
N PRO A 110 -4.50 13.26 -15.31
CA PRO A 110 -3.53 13.78 -16.29
C PRO A 110 -2.37 12.83 -16.64
N ILE A 111 -2.23 11.71 -15.91
CA ILE A 111 -1.12 10.74 -16.09
C ILE A 111 -1.58 9.55 -16.96
N LEU A 112 -2.87 9.25 -16.94
CA LEU A 112 -3.46 8.10 -17.63
C LEU A 112 -4.06 8.45 -19.00
N PHE A 113 -4.08 9.73 -19.38
CA PHE A 113 -4.63 10.24 -20.64
C PHE A 113 -3.80 11.39 -21.20
#